data_AF-A0A2E8D4P1-F1
#
_entry.id   AF-A0A2E8D4P1-F1
#
_cell.length_a   1.000
_cell.length_b   1.000
_cell.length_c   1.000
_cell.angle_alpha   90.00
_cell.angle_beta   90.00
_cell.angle_gamma   90.00
#
_symmetry.space_group_name_H-M   'P 1'
#
loop_
_entity.id
_entity.type
_entity.pdbx_description
1 polymer ?
#
loop_
_entity_poly.entity_id
_entity_poly.type
_entity_poly.pdbx_seq_one_letter_code
_entity_poly.pdbx_strand_id
1 'polypeptide(L)'
;MPRSRRDLSVAKVVVILLIVAVITYVRRNGSRSPATGDSSQVNGYDELTNCTFVPGRGNDGDSFRVRHGEREFVLRLYYVDAPETYLSDRHASQRERVQEQANDFGGIRVEQAIATGKNASEQTERLLNAKPFTVYTRWERVFDSERVYGFARPDGSDVFLSETLATQGLAAC
;
A
#
# COMPACT_ATOMS: atom_id res chain seq x y z
N MET A 1 -20.11 47.61 -47.45
CA MET A 1 -19.39 46.33 -47.63
C MET A 1 -20.09 45.23 -46.85
N PRO A 2 -20.66 44.18 -47.46
CA PRO A 2 -21.26 43.09 -46.71
C PRO A 2 -20.20 42.04 -46.35
N ARG A 3 -20.13 41.66 -45.06
CA ARG A 3 -19.34 40.50 -44.60
C ARG A 3 -20.04 39.21 -45.07
N SER A 4 -19.39 38.48 -45.96
CA SER A 4 -19.80 37.12 -46.37
C SER A 4 -19.87 36.22 -45.12
N ARG A 5 -21.07 35.75 -44.78
CA ARG A 5 -21.25 34.62 -43.86
C ARG A 5 -20.78 33.37 -44.59
N ARG A 6 -19.73 32.74 -44.09
CA ARG A 6 -19.28 31.44 -44.60
C ARG A 6 -20.22 30.38 -44.03
N ASP A 7 -21.19 29.94 -44.83
CA ASP A 7 -22.00 28.78 -44.47
C ASP A 7 -21.08 27.55 -44.42
N LEU A 8 -21.02 26.91 -43.25
CA LEU A 8 -20.34 25.63 -43.12
C LEU A 8 -21.18 24.59 -43.85
N SER A 9 -20.60 23.98 -44.88
CA SER A 9 -21.26 22.87 -45.55
C SER A 9 -21.53 21.72 -44.57
N VAL A 10 -22.62 20.98 -44.80
CA VAL A 10 -22.99 19.80 -44.01
C VAL A 10 -21.81 18.84 -43.84
N ALA A 11 -20.99 18.68 -44.87
CA ALA A 11 -19.76 17.88 -44.83
C ALA A 11 -18.76 18.37 -43.75
N LYS A 12 -18.59 19.69 -43.57
CA LYS A 12 -17.70 20.24 -42.53
C LYS A 12 -18.26 20.00 -41.13
N VAL A 13 -19.58 20.09 -40.96
CA VAL A 13 -20.22 19.80 -39.66
C VAL A 13 -20.07 18.32 -39.29
N VAL A 14 -20.28 17.41 -40.24
CA VAL A 14 -20.09 15.96 -40.02
C VAL A 14 -18.65 15.63 -39.67
N VAL A 15 -17.67 16.21 -40.36
CA VAL A 15 -16.25 16.01 -40.05
C VAL A 15 -15.90 16.50 -38.63
N ILE A 16 -16.41 17.67 -38.24
CA ILE A 16 -16.20 18.20 -36.88
C ILE A 16 -16.81 17.25 -35.83
N LEU A 17 -18.02 16.76 -36.04
CA LEU A 17 -18.67 15.84 -35.10
C LEU A 17 -17.91 14.50 -34.99
N LEU A 18 -17.40 13.98 -36.11
CA LEU A 18 -16.56 12.78 -36.11
C LEU A 18 -15.24 13.00 -35.36
N ILE A 19 -14.58 14.15 -35.55
CA ILE A 19 -13.36 14.49 -34.83
C ILE A 19 -13.64 14.59 -33.32
N VAL A 20 -14.71 15.25 -32.92
CA VAL A 20 -15.10 15.36 -31.50
C VAL A 20 -15.42 13.99 -30.92
N ALA A 21 -16.15 13.13 -31.65
CA ALA A 21 -16.46 11.77 -31.23
C ALA A 21 -15.21 10.89 -31.10
N VAL A 22 -14.24 11.03 -32.00
CA VAL A 22 -12.95 10.33 -31.92
C VAL A 22 -12.15 10.85 -30.73
N ILE A 23 -12.10 12.16 -30.48
CA ILE A 23 -11.40 12.73 -29.32
C ILE A 23 -12.03 12.27 -28.01
N THR A 24 -13.37 12.25 -27.90
CA THR A 24 -14.05 11.76 -26.70
C THR A 24 -13.89 10.26 -26.53
N TYR A 25 -13.95 9.48 -27.61
CA TYR A 25 -13.65 8.06 -27.60
C TYR A 25 -12.21 7.78 -27.16
N VAL A 26 -11.22 8.47 -27.73
CA VAL A 26 -9.79 8.35 -27.37
C VAL A 26 -9.50 8.88 -25.97
N ARG A 27 -10.25 9.86 -25.44
CA ARG A 27 -10.12 10.27 -24.03
C ARG A 27 -10.75 9.27 -23.06
N ARG A 28 -11.86 8.65 -23.46
CA ARG A 28 -12.59 7.66 -22.65
C ARG A 28 -11.92 6.29 -22.66
N ASN A 29 -11.35 5.91 -23.80
CA ASN A 29 -10.70 4.63 -24.06
C ASN A 29 -9.18 4.76 -24.22
N GLY A 30 -8.65 5.97 -24.02
CA GLY A 30 -7.22 6.22 -23.94
C GLY A 30 -6.68 5.34 -22.84
N SER A 31 -5.90 4.34 -23.25
CA SER A 31 -5.30 3.36 -22.39
C SER A 31 -4.68 4.08 -21.21
N ARG A 32 -5.28 3.93 -20.03
CA ARG A 32 -4.55 4.15 -18.78
C ARG A 32 -3.40 3.18 -18.88
N SER A 33 -2.22 3.67 -19.25
CA SER A 33 -1.02 2.87 -19.20
C SER A 33 -1.02 2.22 -17.80
N PRO A 34 -0.74 0.92 -17.67
CA PRO A 34 -0.59 0.34 -16.34
C PRO A 34 0.35 1.27 -15.60
N ALA A 35 -0.08 1.79 -14.44
CA ALA A 35 0.70 2.78 -13.72
C ALA A 35 2.08 2.18 -13.47
N THR A 36 3.07 2.55 -14.27
CA THR A 36 4.47 2.30 -13.97
C THR A 36 4.68 2.96 -12.62
N GLY A 37 4.99 2.16 -11.61
CA GLY A 37 5.26 2.69 -10.29
C GLY A 37 6.44 3.65 -10.42
N ASP A 38 6.20 4.94 -10.20
CA ASP A 38 7.27 5.92 -10.24
C ASP A 38 8.15 5.74 -9.00
N SER A 39 9.47 5.79 -9.19
CA SER A 39 10.46 5.72 -8.14
C SER A 39 11.34 6.97 -8.12
N SER A 40 11.62 7.48 -6.93
CA SER A 40 12.50 8.62 -6.66
C SER A 40 13.43 8.29 -5.49
N GLN A 41 14.39 9.18 -5.21
CA GLN A 41 15.27 9.08 -4.04
C GLN A 41 14.97 10.21 -3.06
N VAL A 42 14.78 9.87 -1.78
CA VAL A 42 14.60 10.86 -0.69
C VAL A 42 15.42 10.41 0.51
N ASN A 43 16.39 11.24 0.94
CA ASN A 43 17.22 10.98 2.12
C ASN A 43 17.88 9.59 2.15
N GLY A 44 18.26 9.05 0.98
CA GLY A 44 18.87 7.72 0.86
C GLY A 44 17.88 6.54 0.88
N TYR A 45 16.58 6.81 0.76
CA TYR A 45 15.53 5.82 0.53
C TYR A 45 15.03 5.90 -0.91
N ASP A 46 14.69 4.76 -1.48
CA ASP A 46 13.81 4.66 -2.64
C ASP A 46 12.40 5.02 -2.18
N GLU A 47 11.83 6.08 -2.75
CA GLU A 47 10.44 6.44 -2.62
C GLU A 47 9.66 5.82 -3.79
N LEU A 48 8.83 4.83 -3.48
CA LEU A 48 8.06 4.04 -4.42
C LEU A 48 6.59 4.47 -4.35
N THR A 49 6.18 5.34 -5.27
CA THR A 49 4.79 5.81 -5.34
C THR A 49 3.91 4.80 -6.08
N ASN A 50 2.59 4.92 -5.91
CA ASN A 50 1.60 4.03 -6.55
C ASN A 50 1.80 2.54 -6.19
N CYS A 51 2.30 2.25 -4.99
CA CYS A 51 2.33 0.89 -4.46
C CYS A 51 0.90 0.40 -4.17
N THR A 52 0.67 -0.90 -4.28
CA THR A 52 -0.61 -1.53 -3.97
C THR A 52 -0.43 -2.72 -3.03
N PHE A 53 -1.43 -2.95 -2.19
CA PHE A 53 -1.46 -4.06 -1.26
C PHE A 53 -1.80 -5.35 -2.03
N VAL A 54 -1.05 -6.42 -1.77
CA VAL A 54 -1.33 -7.73 -2.34
C VAL A 54 -1.89 -8.63 -1.23
N PRO A 55 -3.19 -8.98 -1.26
CA PRO A 55 -3.78 -9.85 -0.25
C PRO A 55 -3.08 -11.21 -0.18
N GLY A 56 -2.84 -11.70 1.03
CA GLY A 56 -2.19 -12.99 1.24
C GLY A 56 -2.28 -13.43 2.69
N ARG A 57 -2.34 -14.75 2.92
CA ARG A 57 -2.47 -15.34 4.26
C ARG A 57 -1.28 -15.08 5.18
N GLY A 58 -0.13 -14.70 4.63
CA GLY A 58 1.08 -14.36 5.38
C GLY A 58 1.26 -12.87 5.64
N ASN A 59 0.26 -12.04 5.32
CA ASN A 59 0.26 -10.65 5.73
C ASN A 59 -0.19 -10.54 7.19
N ASP A 60 0.40 -9.63 7.93
CA ASP A 60 0.01 -9.26 9.29
C ASP A 60 0.09 -7.72 9.45
N GLY A 61 0.08 -7.24 10.70
CA GLY A 61 0.06 -5.80 10.99
C GLY A 61 1.26 -5.04 10.44
N ASP A 62 2.45 -5.63 10.42
CA ASP A 62 3.68 -4.93 10.06
C ASP A 62 4.48 -5.58 8.93
N SER A 63 4.08 -6.75 8.47
CA SER A 63 4.70 -7.53 7.42
C SER A 63 3.66 -7.86 6.37
N PHE A 64 3.78 -7.29 5.18
CA PHE A 64 2.77 -7.48 4.13
C PHE A 64 3.37 -7.39 2.72
N ARG A 65 2.69 -8.04 1.78
CA ARG A 65 3.10 -8.04 0.38
C ARG A 65 2.67 -6.76 -0.34
N VAL A 66 3.62 -6.16 -1.04
CA VAL A 66 3.47 -4.91 -1.80
C VAL A 66 3.76 -5.19 -3.26
N ARG A 67 2.98 -4.57 -4.16
CA ARG A 67 3.28 -4.50 -5.59
C ARG A 67 3.61 -3.06 -6.00
N HIS A 68 4.71 -2.88 -6.73
CA HIS A 68 5.14 -1.63 -7.34
C HIS A 68 5.49 -1.89 -8.81
N GLY A 69 4.65 -1.40 -9.73
CA GLY A 69 4.73 -1.80 -11.15
C GLY A 69 4.61 -3.32 -11.31
N GLU A 70 5.61 -3.94 -11.95
CA GLU A 70 5.68 -5.40 -12.15
C GLU A 70 6.38 -6.15 -11.00
N ARG A 71 6.96 -5.43 -10.03
CA ARG A 71 7.69 -6.03 -8.91
C ARG A 71 6.75 -6.26 -7.73
N GLU A 72 6.91 -7.41 -7.08
CA GLU A 72 6.34 -7.70 -5.77
C GLU A 72 7.44 -7.99 -4.75
N PHE A 73 7.21 -7.58 -3.51
CA PHE A 73 8.10 -7.87 -2.38
C PHE A 73 7.29 -7.89 -1.08
N VAL A 74 7.86 -8.45 -0.02
CA VAL A 74 7.27 -8.39 1.33
C VAL A 74 7.97 -7.28 2.09
N LEU A 75 7.20 -6.28 2.49
CA LEU A 75 7.66 -5.15 3.31
C LEU A 75 7.47 -5.51 4.77
N ARG A 76 8.52 -5.32 5.59
CA ARG A 76 8.45 -5.28 7.05
C ARG A 76 8.61 -3.83 7.49
N LEU A 77 7.70 -3.33 8.31
CA LEU A 77 7.78 -1.96 8.81
C LEU A 77 9.02 -1.77 9.70
N TYR A 78 9.70 -0.63 9.54
CA TYR A 78 10.74 -0.21 10.48
C TYR A 78 10.13 0.13 11.86
N TYR A 79 10.88 -0.19 12.91
CA TYR A 79 10.69 0.26 14.29
C TYR A 79 9.39 -0.14 14.99
N VAL A 80 8.58 -1.03 14.40
CA VAL A 80 7.38 -1.55 15.05
C VAL A 80 7.30 -3.07 14.96
N ASP A 81 6.71 -3.70 15.97
CA ASP A 81 6.34 -5.12 15.97
C ASP A 81 4.85 -5.30 16.32
N ALA A 82 4.08 -5.81 15.37
CA ALA A 82 2.71 -6.25 15.57
C ALA A 82 2.69 -7.67 16.13
N PRO A 83 1.85 -7.98 17.14
CA PRO A 83 1.76 -9.34 17.67
C PRO A 83 1.33 -10.38 16.62
N GLU A 84 1.71 -11.63 16.86
CA GLU A 84 1.23 -12.77 16.06
C GLU A 84 -0.29 -12.90 16.10
N THR A 85 -0.90 -13.32 14.98
CA THR A 85 -2.36 -13.40 14.83
C THR A 85 -2.98 -14.72 15.33
N TYR A 86 -2.14 -15.68 15.76
CA TYR A 86 -2.59 -16.98 16.25
C TYR A 86 -1.54 -17.64 17.14
N LEU A 87 -1.99 -18.63 17.91
CA LEU A 87 -1.14 -19.55 18.66
C LEU A 87 -1.15 -20.93 18.01
N SER A 88 0.00 -21.58 17.98
CA SER A 88 0.21 -22.94 17.50
C SER A 88 0.80 -23.79 18.62
N ASP A 89 0.09 -24.84 18.99
CA ASP A 89 0.55 -25.80 20.00
C ASP A 89 1.74 -26.64 19.51
N ARG A 90 2.01 -26.62 18.20
CA ARG A 90 3.04 -27.44 17.55
C ARG A 90 4.45 -26.85 17.63
N HIS A 91 4.59 -25.56 17.93
CA HIS A 91 5.87 -24.85 17.87
C HIS A 91 6.13 -24.10 19.18
N ALA A 92 7.03 -24.64 20.02
CA ALA A 92 7.38 -24.03 21.31
C ALA A 92 7.93 -22.61 21.16
N SER A 93 8.78 -22.39 20.15
CA SER A 93 9.33 -21.07 19.83
C SER A 93 8.27 -20.03 19.47
N GLN A 94 7.14 -20.45 18.89
CA GLN A 94 6.05 -19.51 18.60
C GLN A 94 5.35 -19.09 19.89
N ARG A 95 5.12 -20.02 20.83
CA ARG A 95 4.50 -19.67 22.12
C ARG A 95 5.38 -18.72 22.93
N GLU A 96 6.68 -18.97 22.95
CA GLU A 96 7.66 -18.07 23.57
C GLU A 96 7.56 -16.68 22.95
N ARG A 97 7.53 -16.58 21.62
CA ARG A 97 7.39 -15.31 20.92
C ARG A 97 6.07 -14.58 21.22
N VAL A 98 4.92 -15.26 21.25
CA VAL A 98 3.66 -14.59 21.61
C VAL A 98 3.67 -14.13 23.08
N GLN A 99 4.34 -14.87 23.96
CA GLN A 99 4.50 -14.46 25.35
C GLN A 99 5.44 -13.26 25.51
N GLU A 100 6.52 -13.18 24.73
CA GLU A 100 7.41 -12.02 24.67
C GLU A 100 6.64 -10.78 24.18
N GLN A 101 5.89 -10.91 23.08
CA GLN A 101 5.04 -9.83 22.58
C GLN A 101 3.98 -9.40 23.61
N ALA A 102 3.41 -10.33 24.37
CA ALA A 102 2.49 -9.98 25.44
C ALA A 102 3.18 -9.14 26.55
N ASN A 103 4.47 -9.38 26.82
CA ASN A 103 5.25 -8.60 27.76
C ASN A 103 5.59 -7.20 27.21
N ASP A 104 5.93 -7.10 25.93
CA ASP A 104 6.21 -5.81 25.26
C ASP A 104 5.00 -4.87 25.32
N PHE A 105 3.79 -5.42 25.37
CA PHE A 105 2.54 -4.69 25.56
C PHE A 105 2.16 -4.47 27.04
N GLY A 106 3.13 -4.53 27.95
CA GLY A 106 2.93 -4.27 29.38
C GLY A 106 2.40 -5.48 30.17
N GLY A 107 2.70 -6.70 29.71
CA GLY A 107 2.32 -7.94 30.41
C GLY A 107 0.85 -8.30 30.27
N ILE A 108 0.25 -8.03 29.11
CA ILE A 108 -1.12 -8.46 28.80
C ILE A 108 -1.21 -9.99 28.70
N ARG A 109 -2.42 -10.53 28.64
CA ARG A 109 -2.60 -11.97 28.37
C ARG A 109 -2.24 -12.31 26.92
N VAL A 110 -1.76 -13.53 26.70
CA VAL A 110 -1.46 -14.07 25.35
C VAL A 110 -2.66 -13.93 24.41
N GLU A 111 -3.89 -14.17 24.87
CA GLU A 111 -5.08 -14.03 24.02
C GLU A 111 -5.34 -12.57 23.62
N GLN A 112 -4.97 -11.62 24.49
CA GLN A 112 -5.08 -10.19 24.19
C GLN A 112 -4.02 -9.79 23.17
N ALA A 113 -2.77 -10.28 23.29
CA ALA A 113 -1.74 -10.05 22.29
C ALA A 113 -2.19 -10.57 20.91
N ILE A 114 -2.75 -11.78 20.86
CA ILE A 114 -3.29 -12.36 19.61
C ILE A 114 -4.42 -11.50 19.03
N ALA A 115 -5.33 -11.01 19.88
CA ALA A 115 -6.40 -10.12 19.44
C ALA A 115 -5.84 -8.79 18.89
N THR A 116 -4.83 -8.23 19.54
CA THR A 116 -4.11 -7.05 19.06
C THR A 116 -3.47 -7.30 17.71
N GLY A 117 -2.80 -8.44 17.51
CA GLY A 117 -2.22 -8.82 16.23
C GLY A 117 -3.26 -8.89 15.10
N LYS A 118 -4.43 -9.46 15.37
CA LYS A 118 -5.55 -9.49 14.41
C LYS A 118 -6.05 -8.09 14.07
N ASN A 119 -6.25 -7.25 15.09
CA ASN A 119 -6.67 -5.87 14.89
C ASN A 119 -5.63 -5.07 14.09
N ALA A 120 -4.33 -5.31 14.31
CA ALA A 120 -3.25 -4.70 13.56
C ALA A 120 -3.29 -5.12 12.09
N SER A 121 -3.46 -6.42 11.81
CA SER A 121 -3.59 -6.95 10.45
C SER A 121 -4.80 -6.35 9.72
N GLU A 122 -5.96 -6.29 10.38
CA GLU A 122 -7.17 -5.70 9.82
C GLU A 122 -6.99 -4.20 9.53
N GLN A 123 -6.32 -3.48 10.43
CA GLN A 123 -6.06 -2.06 10.26
C GLN A 123 -5.12 -1.78 9.09
N THR A 124 -4.04 -2.56 8.96
CA THR A 124 -3.10 -2.48 7.84
C THR A 124 -3.80 -2.78 6.52
N GLU A 125 -4.58 -3.86 6.44
CA GLU A 125 -5.35 -4.17 5.23
C GLU A 125 -6.35 -3.06 4.90
N ARG A 126 -7.10 -2.57 5.89
CA ARG A 126 -8.09 -1.49 5.68
C ARG A 126 -7.45 -0.22 5.12
N LEU A 127 -6.28 0.17 5.63
CA LEU A 127 -5.59 1.40 5.21
C LEU A 127 -4.93 1.26 3.83
N LEU A 128 -4.35 0.10 3.52
CA LEU A 128 -3.55 -0.09 2.32
C LEU A 128 -4.30 -0.71 1.13
N ASN A 129 -5.41 -1.42 1.37
CA ASN A 129 -6.20 -2.04 0.31
C ASN A 129 -7.21 -1.05 -0.32
N ALA A 130 -7.52 0.05 0.38
CA ALA A 130 -8.50 1.03 -0.09
C ALA A 130 -7.98 1.92 -1.23
N LYS A 131 -6.68 2.27 -1.20
CA LYS A 131 -6.03 3.19 -2.13
C LYS A 131 -4.57 2.77 -2.33
N PRO A 132 -3.90 3.24 -3.41
CA PRO A 132 -2.46 3.15 -3.48
C PRO A 132 -1.78 3.80 -2.26
N PHE A 133 -0.50 3.50 -2.06
CA PHE A 133 0.30 4.10 -1.01
C PHE A 133 1.74 4.31 -1.49
N THR A 134 2.52 5.01 -0.68
CA THR A 134 3.95 5.23 -0.95
C THR A 134 4.78 4.37 0.00
N VAL A 135 5.78 3.67 -0.54
CA VAL A 135 6.77 2.93 0.25
C VAL A 135 8.10 3.67 0.24
N TYR A 136 8.78 3.71 1.38
CA TYR A 136 10.14 4.23 1.49
C TYR A 136 11.04 3.08 1.96
N THR A 137 12.00 2.66 1.15
CA THR A 137 12.85 1.51 1.49
C THR A 137 14.30 1.72 1.07
N ARG A 138 15.23 1.13 1.84
CA ARG A 138 16.65 1.01 1.47
C ARG A 138 16.99 -0.39 0.96
N TRP A 139 15.96 -1.23 0.78
CA TRP A 139 16.08 -2.64 0.42
C TRP A 139 16.92 -3.46 1.41
N GLU A 140 17.03 -3.02 2.66
CA GLU A 140 17.69 -3.79 3.72
C GLU A 140 16.90 -5.06 3.99
N ARG A 141 17.58 -6.21 4.00
CA ARG A 141 16.93 -7.50 4.23
C ARG A 141 16.71 -7.75 5.72
N VAL A 142 15.53 -8.24 6.06
CA VAL A 142 15.28 -8.86 7.36
C VAL A 142 16.09 -10.16 7.43
N PHE A 143 16.79 -10.38 8.55
CA PHE A 143 17.61 -11.59 8.73
C PHE A 143 16.78 -12.86 8.51
N ASP A 144 17.37 -13.83 7.81
CA ASP A 144 16.77 -15.13 7.47
C ASP A 144 15.37 -15.04 6.81
N SER A 145 15.14 -14.00 6.00
CA SER A 145 13.86 -13.79 5.33
C SER A 145 13.99 -13.18 3.93
N GLU A 146 12.92 -13.28 3.14
CA GLU A 146 12.74 -12.55 1.86
C GLU A 146 12.21 -11.12 2.05
N ARG A 147 11.88 -10.76 3.30
CA ARG A 147 11.34 -9.45 3.64
C ARG A 147 12.41 -8.37 3.54
N VAL A 148 11.98 -7.17 3.18
CA VAL A 148 12.80 -5.95 3.24
C VAL A 148 12.19 -4.96 4.18
N TYR A 149 13.02 -4.20 4.89
CA TYR A 149 12.53 -3.15 5.77
C TYR A 149 12.12 -1.89 4.99
N GLY A 150 11.08 -1.22 5.47
CA GLY A 150 10.61 0.05 4.90
C GLY A 150 9.57 0.76 5.74
N PHE A 151 9.20 1.95 5.28
CA PHE A 151 8.02 2.67 5.74
C PHE A 151 6.92 2.56 4.69
N ALA A 152 5.66 2.60 5.13
CA ALA A 152 4.50 2.71 4.25
C ALA A 152 3.66 3.91 4.67
N ARG A 153 3.28 4.76 3.71
CA ARG A 153 2.43 5.93 3.92
C ARG A 153 1.17 5.82 3.05
N PRO A 154 -0.01 5.60 3.63
CA PRO A 154 -1.27 5.59 2.89
C PRO A 154 -1.46 6.87 2.07
N ASP A 155 -2.02 6.77 0.86
CA ASP A 155 -2.25 7.94 0.01
C ASP A 155 -3.20 8.95 0.67
N GLY A 156 -2.81 10.23 0.62
CA GLY A 156 -3.50 11.33 1.30
C GLY A 156 -3.30 11.39 2.82
N SER A 157 -2.41 10.58 3.40
CA SER A 157 -2.01 10.66 4.81
C SER A 157 -0.63 11.33 4.96
N ASP A 158 -0.50 12.21 5.95
CA ASP A 158 0.81 12.70 6.39
C ASP A 158 1.47 11.79 7.44
N VAL A 159 0.71 10.81 7.96
CA VAL A 159 1.14 9.87 9.00
C VAL A 159 1.52 8.53 8.38
N PHE A 160 2.64 7.95 8.84
CA PHE A 160 3.07 6.62 8.43
C PHE A 160 2.21 5.51 9.07
N LEU A 161 2.14 4.36 8.41
CA LEU A 161 1.43 3.20 8.95
C LEU A 161 2.00 2.75 10.31
N SER A 162 3.32 2.72 10.46
CA SER A 162 3.97 2.35 11.72
C SER A 162 3.54 3.26 12.88
N GLU A 163 3.51 4.58 12.66
CA GLU A 163 3.04 5.55 13.65
C GLU A 163 1.55 5.37 13.98
N THR A 164 0.73 5.06 12.98
CA THR A 164 -0.70 4.78 13.16
C THR A 164 -0.90 3.55 14.05
N LEU A 165 -0.17 2.46 13.78
CA LEU A 165 -0.27 1.22 14.56
C LEU A 165 0.23 1.41 15.99
N ALA A 166 1.37 2.06 16.17
CA ALA A 166 1.93 2.34 17.50
C ALA A 166 0.99 3.22 18.34
N THR A 167 0.48 4.32 17.78
CA THR A 167 -0.42 5.24 18.48
C THR A 167 -1.75 4.58 18.88
N GLN A 168 -2.20 3.58 18.13
CA GLN A 168 -3.41 2.82 18.42
C GLN A 168 -3.17 1.64 19.37
N GLY A 169 -1.93 1.43 19.83
CA GLY A 169 -1.58 0.27 20.66
C GLY A 169 -1.73 -1.06 19.90
N LEU A 170 -1.49 -1.05 18.59
CA LEU A 170 -1.56 -2.22 17.72
C LEU A 170 -0.19 -2.80 17.37
N ALA A 171 0.88 -2.05 17.63
CA ALA A 171 2.26 -2.48 17.50
C ALA A 171 3.12 -1.89 18.63
N ALA A 172 4.11 -2.64 19.10
CA ALA A 172 5.12 -2.17 20.04
C ALA A 172 6.27 -1.48 19.29
N CYS A 173 6.99 -0.57 19.97
CA CYS A 173 8.13 0.19 19.44
C CYS A 173 9.44 -0.19 20.11
#